data_AF-A0A971PTF5-F1
#
_entry.id   AF-A0A971PTF5-F1
#
_cell.length_a   1.000
_cell.length_b   1.000
_cell.length_c   1.000
_cell.angle_alpha   90.00
_cell.angle_beta   90.00
_cell.angle_gamma   90.00
#
_symmetry.space_group_name_H-M   'P 1'
#
loop_
_entity.id
_entity.type
_entity.pdbx_description
1 polymer ?
#
loop_
_entity_poly.entity_id
_entity_poly.type
_entity_poly.pdbx_seq_one_letter_code
_entity_poly.pdbx_strand_id
1 'polypeptide(L)' 'MKTAVGSDEDGGVVAELANIAKDKQALARREEVAVRRARYSGLSWAEIGTLLNVTKQTMHRKYRNVG' A
#
# COMPACT_ATOMS: atom_id res chain seq x y z
N MET A 1 22.79 -15.73 -21.43
CA MET A 1 21.45 -16.34 -21.32
C MET A 1 20.43 -15.28 -21.74
N LYS A 2 19.83 -15.42 -22.93
CA LYS A 2 18.95 -14.41 -23.54
C LYS A 2 17.60 -15.08 -23.76
N THR A 3 16.63 -14.83 -22.89
CA THR A 3 15.27 -15.33 -23.08
C THR A 3 14.55 -14.38 -24.02
N ALA A 4 14.34 -14.86 -25.25
CA ALA A 4 13.44 -14.23 -26.20
C ALA A 4 12.02 -14.27 -25.62
N VAL A 5 11.50 -13.11 -25.22
CA VAL A 5 10.08 -12.94 -24.95
C VAL A 5 9.45 -12.45 -26.24
N GLY A 6 9.04 -13.40 -27.06
CA GLY A 6 8.02 -13.17 -28.08
C GLY A 6 6.67 -13.49 -27.45
N SER A 7 5.84 -12.47 -27.28
CA SER A 7 4.46 -12.45 -27.77
C SER A 7 3.85 -11.09 -27.43
N ASP A 8 3.59 -10.35 -28.50
CA ASP A 8 2.80 -9.13 -28.59
C ASP A 8 1.32 -9.46 -28.26
N GLU A 9 1.00 -9.66 -26.98
CA GLU A 9 -0.37 -9.56 -26.46
C GLU A 9 -0.28 -8.93 -25.05
N ASP A 10 -0.66 -7.66 -24.95
CA ASP A 10 -0.91 -6.86 -23.73
C ASP A 10 0.03 -7.10 -22.53
N GLY A 11 1.28 -6.62 -22.64
CA GLY A 11 2.13 -6.32 -21.49
C GLY A 11 2.63 -7.54 -20.69
N GLY A 12 3.70 -8.18 -21.15
CA GLY A 12 4.35 -9.29 -20.45
C GLY A 12 4.80 -9.00 -19.00
N VAL A 13 5.36 -10.00 -18.33
CA VAL A 13 5.68 -10.03 -16.87
C VAL A 13 6.25 -8.72 -16.29
N VAL A 14 7.09 -7.99 -17.03
CA VAL A 14 7.63 -6.69 -16.59
C VAL A 14 6.53 -5.61 -16.46
N ALA A 15 5.61 -5.54 -17.42
CA ALA A 15 4.49 -4.61 -17.39
C ALA A 15 3.50 -4.97 -16.27
N GLU A 16 3.26 -6.25 -16.04
CA GLU A 16 2.44 -6.72 -14.90
C GLU A 16 3.04 -6.26 -13.55
N LEU A 17 4.34 -6.46 -13.34
CA LEU A 17 5.02 -5.98 -12.14
C LEU A 17 4.95 -4.45 -11.98
N ALA A 18 5.07 -3.70 -13.09
CA ALA A 18 4.91 -2.25 -13.08
C ALA A 18 3.47 -1.83 -12.72
N ASN A 19 2.45 -2.56 -13.17
CA ASN A 19 1.06 -2.31 -12.82
C ASN A 19 0.80 -2.62 -11.34
N ILE A 20 1.29 -3.75 -10.83
CA ILE A 20 1.23 -4.08 -9.39
C ILE A 20 1.88 -2.97 -8.55
N ALA A 21 3.01 -2.42 -9.00
CA ALA A 21 3.66 -1.31 -8.30
C ALA A 21 2.78 -0.04 -8.26
N LYS A 22 2.11 0.31 -9.37
CA LYS A 22 1.16 1.43 -9.42
C LYS A 22 -0.03 1.19 -8.50
N ASP A 23 -0.57 -0.02 -8.46
CA ASP A 23 -1.70 -0.38 -7.60
C ASP A 23 -1.33 -0.30 -6.13
N LYS A 24 -0.14 -0.79 -5.75
CA LYS A 24 0.39 -0.63 -4.39
C LYS A 24 0.52 0.84 -4.00
N GLN A 25 0.99 1.71 -4.90
CA GLN A 25 1.06 3.15 -4.64
C GLN A 25 -0.33 3.78 -4.48
N ALA A 26 -1.28 3.40 -5.33
CA ALA A 26 -2.66 3.89 -5.23
C ALA A 26 -3.34 3.44 -3.94
N LEU A 27 -3.12 2.18 -3.53
CA LEU A 27 -3.59 1.64 -2.26
C LEU A 27 -2.97 2.39 -1.08
N ALA A 28 -1.65 2.63 -1.10
CA ALA A 28 -0.96 3.35 -0.05
C ALA A 28 -1.49 4.78 0.14
N ARG A 29 -1.77 5.50 -0.96
CA ARG A 29 -2.40 6.84 -0.89
C ARG A 29 -3.79 6.80 -0.25
N ARG A 30 -4.62 5.81 -0.61
CA ARG A 30 -5.95 5.63 0.00
C ARG A 30 -5.86 5.25 1.47
N GLU A 31 -4.92 4.37 1.82
CA GLU A 31 -4.64 3.98 3.20
C GLU A 31 -4.27 5.21 4.05
N GLU A 32 -3.36 6.08 3.58
CA GLU A 32 -2.96 7.27 4.32
C GLU A 32 -4.16 8.19 4.63
N VAL A 33 -5.02 8.45 3.65
CA VAL A 33 -6.23 9.28 3.84
C VAL A 33 -7.18 8.62 4.85
N ALA A 34 -7.38 7.30 4.76
CA ALA A 34 -8.23 6.56 5.69
C ALA A 34 -7.67 6.58 7.12
N VAL A 35 -6.36 6.37 7.27
CA VAL A 35 -5.66 6.44 8.57
C VAL A 35 -5.78 7.83 9.18
N ARG A 36 -5.54 8.89 8.38
CA ARG A 36 -5.67 10.27 8.85
C ARG A 36 -7.09 10.58 9.33
N ARG A 37 -8.11 10.17 8.55
CA ARG A 37 -9.52 10.32 8.95
C ARG A 37 -9.83 9.54 10.23
N ALA A 38 -9.41 8.28 10.34
CA ALA A 38 -9.61 7.46 11.52
C ALA A 38 -8.97 8.10 12.77
N ARG A 39 -7.76 8.67 12.63
CA ARG A 39 -7.10 9.42 13.70
C ARG A 39 -7.88 10.66 14.11
N TYR A 40 -8.38 11.44 13.15
CA TYR A 40 -9.24 12.60 13.46
C TYR A 40 -10.58 12.21 14.08
N SER A 41 -11.11 11.03 13.77
CA SER A 41 -12.30 10.46 14.42
C SER A 41 -12.04 9.87 15.80
N GLY A 42 -10.80 9.91 16.31
CA GLY A 42 -10.44 9.50 17.66
C GLY A 42 -9.97 8.05 17.81
N LEU A 43 -9.89 7.25 16.73
CA LEU A 43 -9.40 5.88 16.83
C LEU A 43 -7.92 5.85 17.22
N SER A 44 -7.55 4.96 18.14
CA SER A 44 -6.16 4.74 18.54
C SER A 44 -5.34 4.06 17.45
N TRP A 45 -4.01 4.20 17.51
CA TRP A 45 -3.09 3.48 16.60
C TRP A 45 -3.24 1.96 16.67
N ALA A 46 -3.67 1.41 17.82
CA ALA A 46 -3.88 -0.02 17.97
C ALA A 46 -5.13 -0.47 17.19
N GLU A 47 -6.26 0.24 17.34
CA GLU A 47 -7.51 -0.06 16.65
C GLU A 47 -7.35 0.02 15.13
N ILE A 48 -6.70 1.08 14.63
CA ILE A 48 -6.42 1.22 13.20
C ILE A 48 -5.52 0.10 12.70
N GLY A 49 -4.50 -0.28 13.49
CA GLY A 49 -3.63 -1.40 13.16
C GLY A 49 -4.39 -2.72 13.05
N THR A 50 -5.26 -3.02 14.01
CA THR A 50 -6.13 -4.21 13.98
C THR A 50 -6.99 -4.25 12.72
N LEU A 51 -7.60 -3.12 12.32
CA LEU A 51 -8.42 -3.04 11.10
C LEU A 51 -7.61 -3.23 9.81
N LEU A 52 -6.35 -2.79 9.79
CA LEU A 52 -5.42 -2.97 8.67
C LEU A 52 -4.60 -4.26 8.74
N ASN A 53 -4.87 -5.12 9.73
CA ASN A 53 -4.13 -6.35 10.00
C ASN A 53 -2.60 -6.13 10.17
N VAL A 54 -2.23 -5.03 10.84
CA VAL A 54 -0.84 -4.69 11.18
C VAL A 54 -0.69 -4.35 12.66
N THR A 55 0.53 -4.46 13.17
CA THR A 55 0.78 -4.14 14.58
C THR A 55 0.72 -2.63 14.85
N LYS A 56 0.34 -2.24 16.07
CA LYS A 56 0.45 -0.86 16.57
C LYS A 56 1.83 -0.24 16.29
N GLN A 57 2.90 -1.03 16.46
CA GLN A 57 4.26 -0.56 16.26
C GLN A 57 4.54 -0.21 14.78
N THR A 58 3.98 -0.97 13.85
CA THR A 58 4.03 -0.67 12.41
C THR A 58 3.26 0.62 12.09
N MET A 59 2.07 0.79 12.66
CA MET A 59 1.31 2.04 12.51
C MET A 59 2.10 3.24 13.02
N HIS A 60 2.67 3.14 14.22
CA HIS A 60 3.45 4.22 14.81
C HIS A 60 4.70 4.52 13.98
N ARG A 61 5.43 3.51 13.49
CA ARG A 61 6.60 3.73 12.64
C ARG A 61 6.23 4.46 11.33
N LYS A 62 5.12 4.08 10.71
CA LYS A 62 4.68 4.60 9.41
C LYS A 62 4.02 5.98 9.51
N TYR A 63 3.25 6.23 10.57
CA TYR A 63 2.34 7.37 10.67
C TYR A 63 2.56 8.27 11.91
N ARG A 64 3.65 8.11 12.66
CA ARG A 64 3.99 8.98 13.81
C ARG A 64 4.01 10.48 13.51
N ASN A 65 4.19 10.87 12.25
CA ASN A 65 4.21 12.28 11.81
C ASN A 65 2.88 12.72 11.19
N VAL A 66 1.89 11.83 11.12
CA VAL A 66 0.55 12.10 10.60
C VAL A 66 -0.37 12.27 11.80
N GLY A 67 -0.45 13.49 12.31
CA GLY A 67 -1.19 13.84 13.51
C GLY A 67 -0.68 15.14 14.09
#